data_AF-A0A8T5SEQ7-F1
#
_entry.id   AF-A0A8T5SEQ7-F1
#
_cell.length_a   1.000
_cell.length_b   1.000
_cell.length_c   1.000
_cell.angle_alpha   90.00
_cell.angle_beta   90.00
_cell.angle_gamma   90.00
#
_symmetry.space_group_name_H-M   'P 1'
#
loop_
_entity.id
_entity.type
_entity.pdbx_description
1 polymer ?
#
loop_
_entity_poly.entity_id
_entity_poly.type
_entity_poly.pdbx_seq_one_letter_code
_entity_poly.pdbx_strand_id
1 'polypeptide(L)'
;MKFSNNTEDFELDCYLEILEYFQTEKIDRKKTEIWKDQSLIELMKLLDKKKNRVLVTNALILMVSLFENIPPDTYNNRGVDINRISVRDRKSLIANLKEEFLPN
;
A
#
# COMPACT_ATOMS: atom_id res chain seq x y z
N MET A 1 9.49 12.70 -3.33
CA MET A 1 8.20 13.38 -3.12
C MET A 1 8.35 14.87 -2.95
N LYS A 2 7.80 15.62 -3.92
CA LYS A 2 7.61 17.07 -3.80
C LYS A 2 6.13 17.37 -4.01
N PHE A 3 5.43 17.66 -2.93
CA PHE A 3 3.99 17.93 -2.96
C PHE A 3 3.71 19.38 -3.35
N SER A 4 2.92 19.57 -4.42
CA SER A 4 2.32 20.87 -4.77
C SER A 4 0.88 20.90 -4.26
N ASN A 5 0.48 21.97 -3.56
CA ASN A 5 -0.78 22.01 -2.80
C ASN A 5 -2.05 22.31 -3.64
N ASN A 6 -1.98 22.26 -4.99
CA ASN A 6 -2.93 22.97 -5.85
C ASN A 6 -3.61 22.15 -6.97
N THR A 7 -3.69 20.82 -6.88
CA THR A 7 -4.38 20.00 -7.90
C THR A 7 -5.52 19.16 -7.32
N GLU A 8 -6.64 19.10 -8.04
CA GLU A 8 -7.80 18.22 -7.72
C GLU A 8 -7.41 16.73 -7.69
N ASP A 9 -6.26 16.36 -8.27
CA ASP A 9 -5.71 15.00 -8.37
C ASP A 9 -4.50 14.70 -7.45
N PHE A 10 -4.35 15.45 -6.35
CA PHE A 10 -3.23 15.31 -5.41
C PHE A 10 -2.96 13.87 -4.92
N GLU A 11 -4.01 13.05 -4.73
CA GLU A 11 -3.88 11.65 -4.31
C GLU A 11 -3.27 10.78 -5.42
N LEU A 12 -3.74 10.96 -6.66
CA LEU A 12 -3.25 10.24 -7.82
C LEU A 12 -1.78 10.60 -8.09
N ASP A 13 -1.44 11.89 -8.03
CA ASP A 13 -0.06 12.38 -8.19
C ASP A 13 0.89 11.70 -7.18
N CYS A 14 0.44 11.55 -5.93
CA CYS A 14 1.21 10.87 -4.89
C CYS A 14 1.47 9.40 -5.24
N TYR A 15 0.46 8.67 -5.70
CA TYR A 15 0.62 7.25 -6.05
C TYR A 15 1.44 7.04 -7.32
N LEU A 16 1.29 7.92 -8.32
CA LEU A 16 2.10 7.89 -9.53
C LEU A 16 3.58 8.09 -9.22
N GLU A 17 3.94 9.04 -8.35
CA GLU A 17 5.36 9.26 -7.99
C GLU A 17 5.98 8.02 -7.32
N ILE A 18 5.21 7.26 -6.53
CA ILE A 18 5.67 5.99 -5.93
C ILE A 18 5.92 4.94 -7.01
N LEU A 19 4.97 4.78 -7.94
CA LEU A 19 5.05 3.79 -9.00
C LEU A 19 6.18 4.09 -9.98
N GLU A 20 6.33 5.36 -10.38
CA GLU A 20 7.42 5.80 -11.26
C GLU A 20 8.78 5.50 -10.64
N TYR A 21 8.95 5.80 -9.35
CA TYR A 21 10.19 5.50 -8.65
C TYR A 21 10.48 3.99 -8.56
N PHE A 22 9.45 3.18 -8.32
CA PHE A 22 9.60 1.73 -8.28
C PHE A 22 9.96 1.16 -9.66
N GLN A 23 9.37 1.68 -10.73
CA GLN A 23 9.58 1.20 -12.11
C GLN A 23 10.94 1.61 -12.69
N THR A 24 11.61 2.62 -12.13
CA THR A 24 12.97 2.96 -12.56
C THR A 24 13.96 1.83 -12.24
N GLU A 25 14.17 0.95 -13.22
CA GLU A 25 15.13 -0.15 -13.15
C GLU A 25 16.55 0.40 -12.88
N LYS A 26 17.23 -0.18 -11.86
CA LYS A 26 18.63 0.08 -11.41
C LYS A 26 18.85 1.15 -10.34
N ILE A 27 17.95 1.27 -9.37
CA ILE A 27 18.26 2.06 -8.18
C ILE A 27 19.07 1.20 -7.18
N ASP A 28 20.29 1.66 -6.90
CA ASP A 28 21.14 1.17 -5.81
C ASP A 28 20.32 1.08 -4.51
N ARG A 29 20.43 -0.04 -3.79
CA ARG A 29 19.71 -0.28 -2.53
C ARG A 29 19.79 0.92 -1.58
N LYS A 30 20.97 1.56 -1.48
CA LYS A 30 21.16 2.73 -0.63
C LYS A 30 20.30 3.93 -1.06
N LYS A 31 20.18 4.16 -2.36
CA LYS A 31 19.33 5.23 -2.90
C LYS A 31 17.84 4.93 -2.67
N THR A 32 17.44 3.66 -2.80
CA THR A 32 16.08 3.21 -2.50
C THR A 32 15.72 3.47 -1.05
N GLU A 33 16.58 3.10 -0.10
CA GLU A 33 16.34 3.38 1.33
C GLU A 33 16.23 4.89 1.61
N ILE A 34 17.14 5.70 1.06
CA ILE A 34 17.09 7.17 1.23
C ILE A 34 15.77 7.74 0.71
N TRP A 35 15.29 7.26 -0.44
CA TRP A 35 14.03 7.73 -1.01
C TRP A 35 12.82 7.26 -0.19
N LYS A 36 12.84 6.03 0.33
CA LYS A 36 11.80 5.55 1.27
C LYS A 36 11.73 6.46 2.49
N ASP A 37 12.85 6.74 3.13
CA ASP A 37 12.92 7.60 4.32
C ASP A 37 12.40 9.02 4.04
N GLN A 38 12.82 9.60 2.91
CA GLN A 38 12.35 10.93 2.50
C GLN A 38 10.84 10.94 2.22
N SER A 39 10.32 9.92 1.54
CA SER A 39 8.89 9.82 1.23
C SER A 39 8.06 9.62 2.49
N LEU A 40 8.55 8.83 3.46
CA LEU A 40 7.91 8.68 4.77
C LEU A 40 7.83 10.02 5.52
N ILE A 41 8.91 10.81 5.54
CA ILE A 41 8.91 12.14 6.17
C ILE A 41 7.87 13.06 5.53
N GLU A 42 7.75 13.05 4.20
CA GLU A 42 6.78 13.88 3.51
C GLU A 42 5.33 13.42 3.76
N LEU A 43 5.08 12.11 3.80
CA LEU A 43 3.79 11.55 4.21
C LEU A 43 3.41 11.92 5.65
N MET A 44 4.36 11.92 6.58
CA MET A 44 4.14 12.38 7.96
C MET A 44 3.75 13.86 8.02
N LYS A 45 4.40 14.72 7.24
CA LYS A 45 4.04 16.14 7.14
C LYS A 45 2.63 16.35 6.59
N LEU A 46 2.17 15.49 5.67
CA LEU A 46 0.81 15.51 5.15
C LEU A 46 -0.22 15.08 6.18
N LEU A 47 0.13 14.08 7.01
CA LEU A 47 -0.71 13.60 8.09
C LEU A 47 -0.97 14.68 9.14
N ASP A 48 0.06 15.46 9.50
CA ASP A 48 -0.05 16.55 10.48
C ASP A 48 -0.88 17.73 9.97
N LYS A 49 -0.91 17.97 8.66
CA LYS A 49 -1.50 19.18 8.08
C LYS A 49 -2.97 19.06 7.70
N LYS A 50 -3.50 17.86 7.45
CA LYS A 50 -4.89 17.66 6.98
C LYS A 50 -5.44 16.29 7.39
N LYS A 51 -6.78 16.14 7.32
CA LYS A 51 -7.53 14.87 7.41
C LYS A 51 -7.18 13.84 6.30
N ASN A 52 -5.95 13.84 5.78
CA ASN A 52 -5.45 13.01 4.70
C ASN A 52 -5.02 11.62 5.19
N ARG A 53 -5.58 11.13 6.31
CA ARG A 53 -5.22 9.85 6.91
C ARG A 53 -5.40 8.70 5.93
N VAL A 54 -6.47 8.71 5.14
CA VAL A 54 -6.75 7.66 4.13
C VAL A 54 -5.65 7.66 3.07
N LEU A 55 -5.38 8.81 2.45
CA LEU A 55 -4.31 8.98 1.45
C LEU A 55 -2.97 8.48 1.98
N VAL A 56 -2.57 8.94 3.16
CA VAL A 56 -1.29 8.55 3.79
C VAL A 56 -1.25 7.05 4.09
N THR A 57 -2.34 6.47 4.58
CA THR A 57 -2.43 5.03 4.84
C THR A 57 -2.26 4.22 3.57
N ASN A 58 -2.95 4.60 2.50
CA ASN A 58 -2.89 3.93 1.21
C ASN A 58 -1.51 4.09 0.55
N ALA A 59 -0.88 5.27 0.65
CA ALA A 59 0.49 5.49 0.18
C ALA A 59 1.49 4.58 0.90
N LEU A 60 1.35 4.43 2.22
CA LEU A 60 2.17 3.53 3.02
C LEU A 60 1.94 2.07 2.59
N ILE A 61 0.70 1.63 2.46
CA ILE A 61 0.39 0.26 2.01
C ILE A 61 1.03 0.00 0.64
N LEU A 62 0.92 0.94 -0.30
CA LEU A 62 1.52 0.83 -1.62
C LEU A 62 3.05 0.72 -1.54
N MET A 63 3.72 1.62 -0.81
CA MET A 63 5.17 1.57 -0.63
C MET A 63 5.62 0.24 -0.05
N VAL A 64 4.99 -0.23 1.03
CA VAL A 64 5.41 -1.47 1.66
C VAL A 64 5.12 -2.68 0.76
N SER A 65 4.02 -2.67 0.00
CA SER A 65 3.71 -3.74 -0.97
C SER A 65 4.71 -3.83 -2.12
N LEU A 66 5.30 -2.71 -2.54
CA LEU A 66 6.26 -2.66 -3.64
C LEU A 66 7.69 -2.99 -3.18
N PHE A 67 8.10 -2.47 -2.03
CA PHE A 67 9.50 -2.52 -1.60
C PHE A 67 9.80 -3.61 -0.58
N GLU A 68 8.79 -4.16 0.10
CA GLU A 68 8.98 -5.20 1.11
C GLU A 68 8.33 -6.50 0.67
N ASN A 69 8.99 -7.63 0.95
CA ASN A 69 8.46 -8.96 0.64
C ASN A 69 7.52 -9.43 1.75
N ILE A 70 6.45 -8.67 2.00
CA ILE A 70 5.47 -8.93 3.05
C ILE A 70 4.14 -9.33 2.41
N PRO A 71 3.51 -10.45 2.82
CA PRO A 71 2.25 -10.90 2.24
C PRO A 71 1.12 -9.86 2.40
N PRO A 72 0.27 -9.66 1.37
CA PRO A 72 -0.89 -8.76 1.41
C PRO A 72 -1.84 -9.00 2.60
N ASP A 73 -1.99 -10.27 3.00
CA ASP A 73 -2.82 -10.71 4.14
C ASP A 73 -2.41 -10.10 5.49
N THR A 74 -1.15 -9.69 5.61
CA THR A 74 -0.63 -9.03 6.81
C THR A 74 -1.18 -7.61 6.97
N TYR A 75 -1.60 -6.96 5.88
CA TYR A 75 -2.08 -5.57 5.89
C TYR A 75 -3.58 -5.46 6.08
N ASN A 76 -4.35 -6.23 5.31
CA ASN A 76 -5.81 -6.13 5.32
C ASN A 76 -6.41 -6.79 6.57
N ASN A 77 -5.89 -7.96 6.94
CA ASN A 77 -6.45 -8.78 7.99
C ASN A 77 -5.52 -8.91 9.20
N ARG A 78 -4.37 -8.20 9.25
CA ARG A 78 -3.35 -8.35 10.31
C ARG A 78 -2.91 -9.80 10.56
N GLY A 79 -3.05 -10.69 9.59
CA GLY A 79 -2.88 -12.13 9.83
C GLY A 79 -3.85 -12.68 10.89
N VAL A 80 -5.14 -12.31 10.84
CA VAL A 80 -6.17 -12.93 11.69
C VAL A 80 -6.11 -14.45 11.50
N ASP A 81 -5.83 -15.14 12.61
CA ASP A 81 -5.87 -16.60 12.69
C ASP A 81 -7.17 -17.10 12.05
N ILE A 82 -7.06 -18.03 11.09
CA ILE A 82 -8.21 -18.58 10.37
C ILE A 82 -9.26 -19.19 11.31
N ASN A 83 -8.87 -19.54 12.53
CA ASN A 83 -9.76 -20.02 13.59
C ASN A 83 -10.58 -18.92 14.27
N ARG A 84 -10.25 -17.65 14.04
CA ARG A 84 -10.98 -16.47 14.54
C ARG A 84 -11.94 -15.88 13.50
N ILE A 85 -11.92 -16.38 12.27
CA ILE A 85 -12.87 -16.00 11.23
C ILE A 85 -14.20 -16.68 11.50
N SER A 86 -15.31 -15.96 11.34
CA SER A 86 -16.64 -16.57 11.53
C SER A 86 -16.87 -17.70 10.51
N VAL A 87 -17.65 -18.71 10.88
CA VAL A 87 -17.96 -19.84 9.98
C VAL A 87 -18.58 -19.36 8.67
N ARG A 88 -19.34 -18.26 8.72
CA ARG A 88 -19.96 -17.63 7.55
C ARG A 88 -18.91 -17.04 6.61
N ASP A 89 -17.99 -16.23 7.15
CA ASP A 89 -16.98 -15.55 6.35
C ASP A 89 -15.98 -16.56 5.77
N ARG A 90 -15.65 -17.60 6.53
CA ARG A 90 -14.80 -18.71 6.06
C ARG A 90 -15.41 -19.43 4.86
N LYS A 91 -16.72 -19.70 4.89
CA LYS A 91 -17.43 -20.32 3.76
C LYS A 91 -17.43 -19.41 2.54
N SER A 92 -17.64 -18.11 2.73
CA SER A 92 -17.60 -17.13 1.64
C SER A 92 -16.21 -17.07 1.00
N LEU A 93 -15.16 -17.05 1.82
CA LEU A 93 -13.78 -17.00 1.35
C LEU A 93 -13.42 -18.25 0.51
N ILE A 94 -13.82 -19.44 0.98
CA ILE A 94 -13.61 -20.70 0.25
C ILE A 94 -14.39 -20.71 -1.07
N ALA A 95 -15.61 -20.17 -1.10
CA ALA A 95 -16.40 -20.11 -2.33
C ALA A 95 -15.72 -19.22 -3.38
N ASN A 96 -15.28 -18.02 -2.98
CA ASN A 96 -14.57 -17.11 -3.86
C ASN A 96 -13.27 -17.71 -4.40
N LEU A 97 -12.47 -18.35 -3.54
CA LEU A 97 -11.22 -19.00 -3.97
C LEU A 97 -11.48 -20.18 -4.93
N LYS A 98 -12.60 -20.89 -4.79
CA LYS A 98 -12.97 -21.95 -5.73
C LYS A 98 -13.35 -21.39 -7.09
N GLU A 99 -14.12 -20.31 -7.13
CA GLU A 99 -14.46 -19.64 -8.41
C GLU A 99 -13.22 -19.08 -9.10
N GLU A 100 -12.24 -18.59 -8.34
CA GLU A 100 -11.05 -17.94 -8.88
C GLU A 100 -10.01 -18.94 -9.43
N PHE A 101 -9.87 -20.11 -8.80
CA PHE A 101 -8.80 -21.06 -9.10
C PHE A 101 -9.25 -22.41 -9.68
N LEU A 102 -10.55 -22.72 -9.67
CA LEU A 102 -11.05 -23.90 -10.38
C LEU A 102 -11.71 -23.45 -11.69
N PRO A 103 -11.30 -24.00 -12.85
CA PRO A 103 -12.02 -23.76 -14.08
C PRO A 103 -13.43 -24.32 -13.93
N ASN A 104 -14.43 -23.55 -14.37
CA ASN A 104 -15.82 -24.01 -14.48
C ASN A 104 -15.94 -25.32 -15.24
#